data_AF-A0A0Q0NAQ6-F1
#
_entry.id   AF-A0A0Q0NAQ6-F1
#
_cell.length_a   1.000
_cell.length_b   1.000
_cell.length_c   1.000
_cell.angle_alpha   90.00
_cell.angle_beta   90.00
_cell.angle_gamma   90.00
#
_symmetry.space_group_name_H-M   'P 1'
#
loop_
_entity.id
_entity.type
_entity.pdbx_description
1 polymer ?
#
loop_
_entity_poly.entity_id
_entity_poly.type
_entity_poly.pdbx_seq_one_letter_code
_entity_poly.pdbx_strand_id
1 'polypeptide(L)'
;MRLEECLNKEKVIQDYELFIQGISELHMMQKVAFSAFNRELRILDEFSSSSTSNEIVRYDTLTYFDLNTGKNTPLISNETSLAKLKELTYINKNNQYCWLLATAFELFEVYINSVYCNDSQSRNKRDSLNKKLSFFSRSHERIKQLEKDNVSGINLKVAIITIEKLRHCIVHNQGVVIDTAQFISKVIEHSGVNNNRCDHVEFISQFIVSKGISVAERAMESNNSLPVYSEPFKHLLSYLVGYAKALKLELC
;
A
#
# COMPACT_ATOMS: atom_id res chain seq x y z
N MET A 1 13.69 -37.89 2.32
CA MET A 1 12.22 -37.77 2.44
C MET A 1 11.77 -37.15 3.76
N ARG A 2 11.66 -37.84 4.92
CA ARG A 2 11.18 -37.18 6.17
C ARG A 2 12.03 -36.00 6.67
N LEU A 3 13.35 -36.03 6.50
CA LEU A 3 14.23 -34.92 6.93
C LEU A 3 14.11 -33.68 6.03
N GLU A 4 13.98 -33.86 4.72
CA GLU A 4 13.86 -32.75 3.76
C GLU A 4 12.49 -32.06 3.89
N GLU A 5 11.43 -32.81 4.12
CA GLU A 5 10.10 -32.27 4.42
C GLU A 5 10.12 -31.42 5.70
N CYS A 6 10.77 -31.89 6.76
CA CYS A 6 10.92 -31.12 8.00
C CYS A 6 11.71 -29.82 7.78
N LEU A 7 12.82 -29.87 7.04
CA LEU A 7 13.64 -28.68 6.73
C LEU A 7 12.87 -27.65 5.90
N ASN A 8 12.04 -28.10 4.95
CA ASN A 8 11.21 -27.21 4.14
C ASN A 8 10.15 -26.49 4.99
N LYS A 9 9.51 -27.21 5.94
CA LYS A 9 8.53 -26.62 6.86
C LYS A 9 9.16 -25.58 7.78
N GLU A 10 10.30 -25.91 8.38
CA GLU A 10 11.01 -25.00 9.28
C GLU A 10 11.38 -23.69 8.57
N LYS A 11 11.85 -23.78 7.33
CA LYS A 11 12.14 -22.61 6.52
C LYS A 11 10.91 -21.74 6.25
N VAL A 12 9.77 -22.34 5.90
CA VAL A 12 8.51 -21.57 5.70
C VAL A 12 8.07 -20.85 6.98
N ILE A 13 8.27 -21.47 8.14
CA ILE A 13 7.99 -20.86 9.45
C ILE A 13 8.91 -19.66 9.69
N GLN A 14 10.22 -19.83 9.51
CA GLN A 14 11.22 -18.77 9.68
C GLN A 14 10.94 -17.59 8.73
N ASP A 15 10.69 -17.86 7.45
CA ASP A 15 10.40 -16.82 6.46
C ASP A 15 9.12 -16.05 6.80
N TYR A 16 8.10 -16.75 7.32
CA TYR A 16 6.86 -16.11 7.78
C TYR A 16 7.09 -15.23 9.01
N GLU A 17 7.91 -15.68 9.97
CA GLU A 17 8.24 -14.90 11.17
C GLU A 17 8.98 -13.60 10.82
N LEU A 18 9.95 -13.68 9.90
CA LEU A 18 10.63 -12.51 9.36
C LEU A 18 9.67 -11.54 8.67
N PHE A 19 8.74 -12.07 7.86
CA PHE A 19 7.70 -11.26 7.23
C PHE A 19 6.83 -10.53 8.26
N ILE A 20 6.33 -11.24 9.29
CA ILE A 20 5.49 -10.64 10.34
C ILE A 20 6.25 -9.61 11.17
N GLN A 21 7.52 -9.87 11.49
CA GLN A 21 8.36 -8.90 12.16
C GLN A 21 8.46 -7.60 11.35
N GLY A 22 8.75 -7.70 10.05
CA GLY A 22 8.80 -6.54 9.17
C GLY A 22 7.46 -5.78 9.09
N ILE A 23 6.33 -6.50 9.04
CA ILE A 23 5.00 -5.87 9.11
C ILE A 23 4.77 -5.12 10.44
N SER A 24 5.22 -5.69 11.55
CA SER A 24 5.11 -5.04 12.87
C SER A 24 5.93 -3.75 12.92
N GLU A 25 7.14 -3.75 12.37
CA GLU A 25 7.98 -2.55 12.28
C GLU A 25 7.31 -1.46 11.42
N LEU A 26 6.75 -1.83 10.26
CA LEU A 26 6.00 -0.91 9.40
C LEU A 26 4.77 -0.32 10.11
N HIS A 27 4.07 -1.11 10.92
CA HIS A 27 2.97 -0.61 11.72
C HIS A 27 3.42 0.42 12.76
N MET A 28 4.59 0.24 13.38
CA MET A 28 5.15 1.25 14.29
C MET A 28 5.55 2.52 13.54
N MET A 29 6.15 2.40 12.35
CA MET A 29 6.47 3.55 11.49
C MET A 29 5.19 4.32 11.10
N GLN A 30 4.10 3.62 10.79
CA GLN A 30 2.80 4.23 10.52
C GLN A 30 2.28 5.06 11.71
N LYS A 31 2.45 4.58 12.95
CA LYS A 31 2.08 5.33 14.17
C LYS A 31 2.94 6.58 14.37
N VAL A 32 4.24 6.48 14.10
CA VAL A 32 5.15 7.62 14.18
C VAL A 32 4.75 8.69 13.16
N ALA A 33 4.52 8.29 11.90
CA ALA A 33 4.02 9.16 10.83
C ALA A 33 2.70 9.84 11.20
N PHE A 34 1.75 9.08 11.74
CA PHE A 34 0.46 9.60 12.22
C PHE A 34 0.63 10.64 13.33
N SER A 35 1.50 10.37 14.31
CA SER A 35 1.74 11.27 15.43
C SER A 35 2.42 12.57 14.99
N ALA A 36 3.39 12.48 14.08
CA ALA A 36 4.05 13.64 13.47
C ALA A 36 3.04 14.50 12.69
N PHE A 37 2.18 13.88 11.90
CA PHE A 37 1.10 14.56 11.17
C PHE A 37 0.14 15.31 12.10
N ASN A 38 -0.36 14.66 13.16
CA ASN A 38 -1.31 15.30 14.08
C ASN A 38 -0.68 16.49 14.82
N ARG A 39 0.61 16.38 15.18
CA ARG A 39 1.33 17.49 15.79
C ARG A 39 1.41 18.68 14.85
N GLU A 40 1.75 18.43 13.57
CA GLU A 40 1.82 19.48 12.55
C GLU A 40 0.45 20.13 12.33
N LEU A 41 -0.60 19.32 12.16
CA LEU A 41 -1.94 19.83 11.94
C LEU A 41 -2.44 20.68 13.11
N ARG A 42 -2.17 20.25 14.36
CA ARG A 42 -2.52 21.03 15.56
C ARG A 42 -1.83 22.39 15.57
N ILE A 43 -0.54 22.46 15.23
CA ILE A 43 0.19 23.74 15.15
C ILE A 43 -0.45 24.65 14.09
N LEU A 44 -0.80 24.09 12.92
CA LEU A 44 -1.48 24.84 11.86
C LEU A 44 -2.90 25.30 12.26
N ASP A 45 -3.61 24.51 13.07
CA ASP A 45 -4.93 24.85 13.60
C ASP A 45 -4.86 25.96 14.66
N GLU A 46 -3.90 25.87 15.58
CA GLU A 46 -3.59 26.92 16.57
C GLU A 46 -3.27 28.24 15.85
N PHE A 47 -2.43 28.19 14.81
CA PHE A 47 -2.11 29.37 13.99
C PHE A 47 -3.33 29.91 13.24
N SER A 48 -4.22 29.05 12.73
CA SER A 48 -5.46 29.50 12.07
C SER A 48 -6.45 30.17 13.01
N SER A 49 -6.32 29.98 14.33
CA SER A 49 -7.17 30.65 15.32
C SER A 49 -6.74 32.11 15.56
N SER A 50 -5.49 32.45 15.23
CA SER A 50 -4.92 33.80 15.35
C SER A 50 -4.81 34.57 14.04
N SER A 51 -4.99 33.90 12.89
CA SER A 51 -4.76 34.44 11.54
C SER A 51 -5.88 34.09 10.57
N THR A 52 -6.00 34.83 9.46
CA THR A 52 -6.98 34.51 8.41
C THR A 52 -6.47 33.40 7.49
N SER A 53 -7.35 32.49 7.04
CA SER A 53 -7.01 31.30 6.21
C SER A 53 -6.18 31.58 4.95
N ASN A 54 -6.32 32.78 4.36
CA ASN A 54 -5.66 33.17 3.11
C ASN A 54 -4.39 33.99 3.33
N GLU A 55 -3.99 34.21 4.58
CA GLU A 55 -2.75 34.89 4.89
C GLU A 55 -1.55 34.07 4.37
N ILE A 56 -0.64 34.74 3.67
CA ILE A 56 0.60 34.13 3.21
C ILE A 56 1.48 33.94 4.43
N VAL A 57 1.71 32.68 4.80
CA VAL A 57 2.48 32.32 5.99
C VAL A 57 3.93 32.00 5.67
N ARG A 58 4.25 31.80 4.38
CA ARG A 58 5.60 31.41 3.96
C ARG A 58 5.92 31.87 2.55
N TYR A 59 7.12 32.41 2.40
CA TYR A 59 7.77 32.69 1.12
C TYR A 59 8.95 31.74 0.96
N ASP A 60 8.86 30.80 0.02
CA ASP A 60 9.96 29.91 -0.30
C ASP A 60 10.54 30.27 -1.66
N THR A 61 11.85 30.44 -1.74
CA THR A 61 12.55 30.58 -3.03
C THR A 61 13.47 29.41 -3.22
N LEU A 62 13.18 28.58 -4.22
CA LEU A 62 14.09 27.54 -4.67
C LEU A 62 15.15 28.19 -5.56
N THR A 63 16.42 28.08 -5.17
CA THR A 63 17.55 28.55 -5.97
C THR A 63 18.32 27.37 -6.55
N TYR A 64 18.83 27.48 -7.77
CA TYR A 64 19.76 26.50 -8.35
C TYR A 64 21.14 27.12 -8.56
N PHE A 65 22.18 26.29 -8.45
CA PHE A 65 23.54 26.70 -8.75
C PHE A 65 23.77 26.62 -10.25
N ASP A 66 23.94 27.77 -10.89
CA ASP A 66 24.23 27.84 -12.32
C ASP A 66 25.70 27.50 -12.57
N LEU A 67 25.92 26.41 -13.29
CA LEU A 67 27.25 25.87 -13.58
C LEU A 67 28.06 26.77 -14.54
N ASN A 68 27.42 27.61 -15.35
CA ASN A 68 28.11 28.48 -16.30
C ASN A 68 28.59 29.77 -15.62
N THR A 69 27.80 30.30 -14.69
CA THR A 69 28.09 31.57 -14.02
C THR A 69 28.70 31.40 -12.63
N GLY A 70 28.62 30.20 -12.04
CA GLY A 70 29.07 29.90 -10.69
C GLY A 70 28.22 30.58 -9.60
N LYS A 71 26.99 31.00 -9.94
CA LYS A 71 26.11 31.76 -9.04
C LYS A 71 24.82 31.00 -8.75
N ASN A 72 24.28 31.22 -7.56
CA ASN A 72 22.92 30.78 -7.24
C ASN A 72 21.92 31.70 -7.93
N THR A 73 21.03 31.13 -8.72
CA THR A 73 19.96 31.84 -9.43
C THR A 73 18.62 31.38 -8.87
N PRO A 74 17.69 32.29 -8.54
CA PRO A 74 16.33 31.90 -8.13
C PRO A 74 15.63 31.21 -9.31
N LEU A 75 15.08 30.02 -9.05
CA LEU A 75 14.31 29.24 -10.02
C LEU A 75 12.82 29.57 -9.91
N ILE A 76 12.28 29.45 -8.71
CA ILE A 76 10.85 29.62 -8.39
C ILE A 76 10.74 30.26 -7.02
N SER A 77 9.89 31.28 -6.90
CA SER A 77 9.43 31.83 -5.62
C SER A 77 7.95 31.49 -5.45
N ASN A 78 7.61 30.83 -4.35
CA ASN A 78 6.26 30.43 -4.03
C ASN A 78 5.78 31.10 -2.75
N GLU A 79 4.56 31.63 -2.80
CA GLU A 79 3.80 32.06 -1.64
C GLU A 79 2.89 30.91 -1.22
N THR A 80 2.96 30.53 0.05
CA THR A 80 2.12 29.45 0.58
C THR A 80 1.15 30.01 1.60
N SER A 81 -0.14 29.86 1.30
CA SER A 81 -1.21 30.15 2.25
C SER A 81 -1.33 29.03 3.29
N LEU A 82 -1.96 29.34 4.42
CA LEU A 82 -2.21 28.36 5.47
C LEU A 82 -3.06 27.17 4.98
N ALA A 83 -4.09 27.44 4.17
CA ALA A 83 -4.91 26.40 3.55
C ALA A 83 -4.07 25.46 2.68
N LYS A 84 -3.16 26.01 1.86
CA LYS A 84 -2.28 25.21 1.01
C LYS A 84 -1.31 24.38 1.84
N LEU A 85 -0.79 24.93 2.93
CA LEU A 85 0.10 24.20 3.83
C LEU A 85 -0.60 23.00 4.49
N LYS A 86 -1.85 23.17 4.94
CA LYS A 86 -2.66 22.05 5.45
C LYS A 86 -2.85 20.97 4.39
N GLU A 87 -3.22 21.33 3.16
CA GLU A 87 -3.35 20.40 2.04
C GLU A 87 -2.05 19.61 1.78
N LEU A 88 -0.90 20.30 1.72
CA LEU A 88 0.41 19.67 1.55
C LEU A 88 0.73 18.69 2.70
N THR A 89 0.34 19.02 3.93
CA THR A 89 0.50 18.14 5.09
C THR A 89 -0.31 16.85 4.97
N TYR A 90 -1.56 16.92 4.47
CA TYR A 90 -2.37 15.73 4.16
C TYR A 90 -1.76 14.90 3.03
N ILE A 91 -1.30 15.55 1.96
CA ILE A 91 -0.62 14.87 0.83
C ILE A 91 0.62 14.14 1.34
N ASN A 92 1.44 14.80 2.16
CA ASN A 92 2.65 14.21 2.72
C ASN A 92 2.35 12.99 3.61
N LYS A 93 1.32 13.05 4.46
CA LYS A 93 0.87 11.90 5.25
C LYS A 93 0.51 10.72 4.34
N ASN A 94 -0.28 10.97 3.30
CA ASN A 94 -0.67 9.93 2.36
C ASN A 94 0.53 9.33 1.61
N ASN A 95 1.48 10.17 1.20
CA ASN A 95 2.71 9.71 0.55
C ASN A 95 3.53 8.78 1.46
N GLN A 96 3.66 9.13 2.75
CA GLN A 96 4.32 8.25 3.72
C GLN A 96 3.61 6.89 3.81
N TYR A 97 2.28 6.85 3.80
CA TYR A 97 1.52 5.60 3.87
C TYR A 97 1.65 4.77 2.58
N CYS A 98 1.67 5.43 1.42
CA CYS A 98 1.96 4.80 0.14
C CYS A 98 3.33 4.11 0.16
N TRP A 99 4.37 4.79 0.66
CA TRP A 99 5.70 4.19 0.78
C TRP A 99 5.71 2.99 1.73
N LEU A 100 5.05 3.08 2.89
CA LEU A 100 4.92 1.95 3.81
C LEU A 100 4.20 0.76 3.16
N LEU A 101 3.16 1.00 2.34
CA LEU A 101 2.46 -0.05 1.61
C LEU A 101 3.37 -0.71 0.56
N ALA A 102 4.16 0.08 -0.16
CA ALA A 102 5.12 -0.43 -1.13
C ALA A 102 6.15 -1.35 -0.45
N THR A 103 6.69 -0.94 0.71
CA THR A 103 7.62 -1.76 1.50
C THR A 103 6.94 -3.02 2.06
N ALA A 104 5.70 -2.93 2.54
CA ALA A 104 4.95 -4.10 3.00
C ALA A 104 4.77 -5.15 1.90
N PHE A 105 4.49 -4.70 0.67
CA PHE A 105 4.39 -5.58 -0.48
C PHE A 105 5.74 -6.20 -0.86
N GLU A 106 6.85 -5.47 -0.76
CA GLU A 106 8.19 -6.04 -1.00
C GLU A 106 8.54 -7.14 -0.01
N LEU A 107 8.22 -6.96 1.28
CA LEU A 107 8.37 -8.01 2.29
C LEU A 107 7.50 -9.24 1.96
N PHE A 108 6.26 -9.02 1.55
CA PHE A 108 5.37 -10.10 1.11
C PHE A 108 5.92 -10.82 -0.13
N GLU A 109 6.46 -10.08 -1.10
CA GLU A 109 7.06 -10.63 -2.31
C GLU A 109 8.27 -11.51 -1.98
N VAL A 110 9.14 -11.07 -1.06
CA VAL A 110 10.26 -11.90 -0.57
C VAL A 110 9.74 -13.21 0.03
N TYR A 111 8.73 -13.14 0.90
CA TYR A 111 8.11 -14.30 1.53
C TYR A 111 7.51 -15.27 0.52
N ILE A 112 6.58 -14.80 -0.33
CA ILE A 112 5.88 -15.66 -1.29
C ILE A 112 6.84 -16.28 -2.31
N ASN A 113 7.92 -15.58 -2.66
CA ASN A 113 8.97 -16.12 -3.53
C ASN A 113 9.73 -17.26 -2.87
N SER A 114 10.05 -17.13 -1.59
CA SER A 114 10.73 -18.19 -0.84
C SER A 114 9.84 -19.42 -0.74
N VAL A 115 8.57 -19.24 -0.34
CA VAL A 115 7.58 -20.31 -0.23
C VAL A 115 7.37 -21.01 -1.57
N TYR A 116 7.19 -20.24 -2.66
CA TYR A 116 7.00 -20.80 -3.99
C TYR A 116 8.18 -21.65 -4.45
N CYS A 117 9.42 -21.21 -4.21
CA CYS A 117 10.61 -21.98 -4.57
C CYS A 117 10.74 -23.27 -3.74
N ASN A 118 10.35 -23.23 -2.46
CA ASN A 118 10.39 -24.40 -1.59
C ASN A 118 9.34 -25.43 -2.00
N ASP A 119 8.12 -25.01 -2.33
CA ASP A 119 6.98 -25.90 -2.61
C ASP A 119 6.98 -26.45 -4.04
N SER A 120 7.28 -25.62 -5.05
CA SER A 120 7.21 -26.03 -6.46
C SER A 120 8.42 -26.84 -6.95
N GLN A 121 9.48 -26.97 -6.14
CA GLN A 121 10.83 -27.40 -6.56
C GLN A 121 11.39 -26.59 -7.76
N SER A 122 10.75 -25.48 -8.13
CA SER A 122 11.15 -24.61 -9.23
C SER A 122 12.35 -23.77 -8.82
N ARG A 123 13.37 -23.73 -9.68
CA ARG A 123 14.52 -22.83 -9.50
C ARG A 123 14.24 -21.40 -9.97
N ASN A 124 13.09 -21.14 -10.60
CA ASN A 124 12.85 -19.85 -11.25
C ASN A 124 12.10 -18.85 -10.33
N LYS A 125 12.88 -18.08 -9.56
CA LYS A 125 12.37 -16.97 -8.73
C LYS A 125 11.64 -15.88 -9.53
N ARG A 126 11.87 -15.79 -10.85
CA ARG A 126 11.38 -14.71 -11.72
C ARG A 126 9.95 -14.89 -12.22
N ASP A 127 9.24 -15.93 -11.81
CA ASP A 127 7.83 -16.07 -12.18
C ASP A 127 7.02 -14.88 -11.65
N SER A 128 6.10 -14.37 -12.49
CA SER A 128 5.20 -13.28 -12.08
C SER A 128 4.34 -13.67 -10.88
N LEU A 129 3.96 -12.71 -10.04
CA LEU A 129 3.10 -12.95 -8.87
C LEU A 129 1.84 -13.75 -9.20
N ASN A 130 1.11 -13.39 -10.27
CA ASN A 130 -0.08 -14.13 -10.69
C ASN A 130 0.20 -15.63 -10.94
N LYS A 131 1.33 -15.98 -11.55
CA LYS A 131 1.72 -17.39 -11.75
C LYS A 131 1.91 -18.10 -10.41
N LYS A 132 2.55 -17.45 -9.44
CA LYS A 132 2.77 -17.99 -8.08
C LYS A 132 1.46 -18.19 -7.34
N LEU A 133 0.59 -17.19 -7.34
CA LEU A 133 -0.76 -17.29 -6.75
C LEU A 133 -1.55 -18.41 -7.41
N SER A 134 -1.57 -18.44 -8.75
CA SER A 134 -2.25 -19.47 -9.51
C SER A 134 -1.67 -20.87 -9.33
N PHE A 135 -0.38 -21.00 -8.99
CA PHE A 135 0.21 -22.27 -8.58
C PHE A 135 -0.39 -22.72 -7.24
N PHE A 136 -0.38 -21.86 -6.22
CA PHE A 136 -0.90 -22.25 -4.90
C PHE A 136 -2.37 -22.65 -4.93
N SER A 137 -3.24 -21.94 -5.65
CA SER A 137 -4.65 -22.33 -5.74
C SER A 137 -4.91 -23.56 -6.60
N ARG A 138 -3.96 -23.98 -7.44
CA ARG A 138 -4.04 -25.25 -8.18
C ARG A 138 -3.53 -26.42 -7.36
N SER A 139 -2.47 -26.18 -6.59
CA SER A 139 -1.82 -27.21 -5.77
C SER A 139 -2.54 -27.44 -4.44
N HIS A 140 -3.21 -26.42 -3.90
CA HIS A 140 -3.79 -26.44 -2.55
C HIS A 140 -5.24 -25.96 -2.55
N GLU A 141 -6.19 -26.91 -2.44
CA GLU A 141 -7.63 -26.63 -2.54
C GLU A 141 -8.13 -25.71 -1.40
N ARG A 142 -7.55 -25.81 -0.19
CA ARG A 142 -7.89 -24.92 0.92
C ARG A 142 -7.55 -23.46 0.61
N ILE A 143 -6.40 -23.20 -0.02
CA ILE A 143 -6.01 -21.85 -0.43
C ILE A 143 -7.00 -21.31 -1.46
N LYS A 144 -7.38 -22.11 -2.45
CA LYS A 144 -8.37 -21.73 -3.46
C LYS A 144 -9.74 -21.42 -2.86
N GLN A 145 -10.19 -22.19 -1.87
CA GLN A 145 -11.42 -21.92 -1.14
C GLN A 145 -11.31 -20.60 -0.36
N LEU A 146 -10.23 -20.40 0.40
CA LEU A 146 -10.00 -19.16 1.15
C LEU A 146 -9.88 -17.93 0.23
N GLU A 147 -9.30 -18.06 -0.95
CA GLU A 147 -9.26 -16.97 -1.93
C GLU A 147 -10.65 -16.46 -2.28
N LYS A 148 -11.64 -17.35 -2.40
CA LYS A 148 -12.99 -17.02 -2.83
C LYS A 148 -13.94 -16.74 -1.66
N ASP A 149 -13.90 -17.58 -0.65
CA ASP A 149 -14.91 -17.70 0.41
C ASP A 149 -14.33 -17.20 1.76
N ASN A 150 -13.78 -15.99 1.77
CA ASN A 150 -13.29 -15.34 2.98
C ASN A 150 -14.23 -14.23 3.47
N VAL A 151 -14.06 -13.87 4.74
CA VAL A 151 -14.94 -12.91 5.46
C VAL A 151 -14.92 -11.51 4.85
N SER A 152 -13.89 -11.14 4.08
CA SER A 152 -13.83 -9.81 3.46
C SER A 152 -14.80 -9.64 2.29
N GLY A 153 -15.31 -10.75 1.73
CA GLY A 153 -16.15 -10.73 0.53
C GLY A 153 -15.41 -10.37 -0.76
N ILE A 154 -14.10 -10.10 -0.70
CA ILE A 154 -13.25 -9.82 -1.86
C ILE A 154 -12.34 -11.01 -2.14
N ASN A 155 -12.19 -11.34 -3.43
CA ASN A 155 -11.27 -12.40 -3.82
C ASN A 155 -9.83 -12.01 -3.46
N LEU A 156 -9.13 -12.84 -2.69
CA LEU A 156 -7.80 -12.50 -2.19
C LEU A 156 -6.78 -12.28 -3.33
N LYS A 157 -6.88 -13.00 -4.46
CA LYS A 157 -5.99 -12.74 -5.60
C LYS A 157 -6.19 -11.35 -6.16
N VAL A 158 -7.44 -10.90 -6.27
CA VAL A 158 -7.77 -9.54 -6.73
C VAL A 158 -7.15 -8.53 -5.76
N ALA A 159 -7.29 -8.74 -4.45
CA ALA A 159 -6.70 -7.86 -3.45
C ALA A 159 -5.16 -7.80 -3.54
N ILE A 160 -4.48 -8.94 -3.60
CA ILE A 160 -3.01 -9.01 -3.70
C ILE A 160 -2.50 -8.36 -5.00
N ILE A 161 -3.15 -8.63 -6.13
CA ILE A 161 -2.78 -8.02 -7.43
C ILE A 161 -3.08 -6.51 -7.43
N THR A 162 -4.14 -6.08 -6.75
CA THR A 162 -4.41 -4.64 -6.54
C THR A 162 -3.22 -4.00 -5.82
N ILE A 163 -2.74 -4.59 -4.72
CA ILE A 163 -1.60 -4.06 -3.97
C ILE A 163 -0.33 -4.02 -4.82
N GLU A 164 -0.05 -5.07 -5.61
CA GLU A 164 1.08 -5.10 -6.56
C GLU A 164 1.02 -3.90 -7.52
N LYS A 165 -0.15 -3.63 -8.11
CA LYS A 165 -0.33 -2.53 -9.08
C LYS A 165 -0.31 -1.16 -8.43
N LEU A 166 -0.85 -1.02 -7.21
CA LEU A 166 -0.70 0.19 -6.42
C LEU A 166 0.79 0.47 -6.15
N ARG A 167 1.55 -0.54 -5.69
CA ARG A 167 2.99 -0.44 -5.47
C ARG A 167 3.74 0.00 -6.73
N HIS A 168 3.39 -0.56 -7.89
CA HIS A 168 3.97 -0.13 -9.17
C HIS A 168 3.71 1.36 -9.45
N CYS A 169 2.48 1.84 -9.27
CA CYS A 169 2.16 3.26 -9.43
C CYS A 169 2.85 4.15 -8.40
N ILE A 170 2.96 3.72 -7.15
CA ILE A 170 3.66 4.45 -6.08
C ILE A 170 5.13 4.66 -6.44
N VAL A 171 5.82 3.58 -6.81
CA VAL A 171 7.26 3.60 -7.06
C VAL A 171 7.61 4.30 -8.38
N HIS A 172 6.83 4.08 -9.45
CA HIS A 172 7.20 4.57 -10.78
C HIS A 172 6.50 5.89 -11.17
N ASN A 173 5.32 6.17 -10.62
CA ASN A 173 4.50 7.32 -10.98
C ASN A 173 4.16 8.21 -9.77
N GLN A 174 4.89 8.09 -8.66
CA GLN A 174 4.64 8.85 -7.43
C GLN A 174 3.19 8.71 -6.91
N GLY A 175 2.57 7.55 -7.15
CA GLY A 175 1.20 7.28 -6.77
C GLY A 175 0.14 7.84 -7.71
N VAL A 176 0.51 8.39 -8.86
CA VAL A 176 -0.44 8.90 -9.86
C VAL A 176 -0.96 7.77 -10.76
N VAL A 177 -2.28 7.73 -10.90
CA VAL A 177 -3.03 6.85 -11.79
C VAL A 177 -3.59 7.68 -12.94
N ILE A 178 -2.94 7.59 -14.11
CA ILE A 178 -3.28 8.40 -15.29
C ILE A 178 -4.70 8.09 -15.79
N ASP A 179 -5.01 6.81 -15.92
CA ASP A 179 -6.31 6.29 -16.37
C ASP A 179 -6.80 5.23 -15.39
N THR A 180 -7.78 5.63 -14.57
CA THR A 180 -8.39 4.77 -13.54
C THR A 180 -9.10 3.57 -14.14
N ALA A 181 -9.83 3.73 -15.24
CA ALA A 181 -10.58 2.63 -15.87
C ALA A 181 -9.63 1.59 -16.46
N GLN A 182 -8.55 2.04 -17.11
CA GLN A 182 -7.52 1.16 -17.62
C GLN A 182 -6.76 0.46 -16.48
N PHE A 183 -6.42 1.17 -15.41
CA PHE A 183 -5.77 0.60 -14.24
C PHE A 183 -6.62 -0.54 -13.63
N ILE A 184 -7.89 -0.29 -13.36
CA ILE A 184 -8.82 -1.27 -12.79
C ILE A 184 -8.95 -2.49 -13.71
N SER A 185 -9.10 -2.26 -15.02
CA SER A 185 -9.23 -3.35 -15.99
C SER A 185 -7.99 -4.24 -16.00
N LYS A 186 -6.79 -3.65 -15.96
CA LYS A 186 -5.51 -4.38 -15.86
C LYS A 186 -5.41 -5.21 -14.58
N VAL A 187 -5.85 -4.67 -13.44
CA VAL A 187 -5.85 -5.41 -12.16
C VAL A 187 -6.73 -6.66 -12.26
N ILE A 188 -7.96 -6.50 -12.75
CA ILE A 188 -8.91 -7.62 -12.86
C ILE A 188 -8.39 -8.67 -13.86
N GLU A 189 -7.95 -8.23 -15.04
CA GLU A 189 -7.38 -9.13 -16.06
C GLU A 189 -6.18 -9.90 -15.52
N HIS A 190 -5.24 -9.23 -14.87
CA HIS A 190 -4.03 -9.86 -14.32
C HIS A 190 -4.31 -10.77 -13.13
N SER A 191 -5.44 -10.61 -12.44
CA SER A 191 -5.82 -11.53 -11.36
C SER A 191 -6.36 -12.87 -11.88
N GLY A 192 -6.86 -12.91 -13.12
CA GLY A 192 -7.53 -14.07 -13.69
C GLY A 192 -8.91 -14.37 -13.07
N VAL A 193 -9.46 -13.44 -12.27
CA VAL A 193 -10.75 -13.57 -11.58
C VAL A 193 -11.79 -12.70 -12.29
N ASN A 194 -12.72 -13.33 -13.01
CA ASN A 194 -13.71 -12.64 -13.85
C ASN A 194 -15.13 -12.59 -13.27
N ASN A 195 -15.41 -13.30 -12.18
CA ASN A 195 -16.68 -13.20 -11.47
C ASN A 195 -16.75 -11.88 -10.68
N ASN A 196 -17.96 -11.46 -10.30
CA ASN A 196 -18.20 -10.31 -9.40
C ASN A 196 -17.44 -9.04 -9.80
N ARG A 197 -17.36 -8.77 -11.11
CA ARG A 197 -16.56 -7.66 -11.65
C ARG A 197 -16.96 -6.31 -11.04
N CYS A 198 -18.25 -6.06 -10.82
CA CYS A 198 -18.74 -4.83 -10.19
C CYS A 198 -18.12 -4.62 -8.80
N ASP A 199 -18.18 -5.63 -7.94
CA ASP A 199 -17.61 -5.59 -6.59
C ASP A 199 -16.09 -5.36 -6.63
N HIS A 200 -15.40 -5.97 -7.59
CA HIS A 200 -13.96 -5.76 -7.79
C HIS A 200 -13.63 -4.34 -8.25
N VAL A 201 -14.43 -3.78 -9.16
CA VAL A 201 -14.29 -2.38 -9.60
C VAL A 201 -14.48 -1.43 -8.42
N GLU A 202 -15.51 -1.64 -7.61
CA GLU A 202 -15.78 -0.83 -6.42
C GLU A 202 -14.63 -0.93 -5.41
N PHE A 203 -14.19 -2.16 -5.12
CA PHE A 203 -13.07 -2.42 -4.23
C PHE A 203 -11.79 -1.70 -4.68
N ILE A 204 -11.43 -1.73 -5.97
CA ILE A 204 -10.20 -1.08 -6.45
C ILE A 204 -10.35 0.44 -6.44
N SER A 205 -11.53 0.94 -6.81
CA SER A 205 -11.78 2.39 -6.97
C SER A 205 -11.66 3.16 -5.66
N GLN A 206 -11.96 2.55 -4.52
CA GLN A 206 -11.89 3.23 -3.21
C GLN A 206 -10.48 3.77 -2.88
N PHE A 207 -9.43 3.17 -3.46
CA PHE A 207 -8.03 3.55 -3.23
C PHE A 207 -7.54 4.64 -4.18
N ILE A 208 -8.37 5.13 -5.11
CA ILE A 208 -7.98 6.13 -6.12
C ILE A 208 -8.87 7.38 -5.95
N VAL A 209 -8.26 8.50 -5.59
CA VAL A 209 -8.93 9.79 -5.38
C VAL A 209 -8.24 10.86 -6.20
N SER A 210 -9.00 11.61 -7.01
CA SER A 210 -8.46 12.70 -7.84
C SER A 210 -7.24 12.30 -8.67
N LYS A 211 -7.26 11.07 -9.22
CA LYS A 211 -6.17 10.43 -9.97
C LYS A 211 -4.93 10.04 -9.15
N GLY A 212 -4.93 10.22 -7.83
CA GLY A 212 -3.87 9.77 -6.94
C GLY A 212 -4.29 8.55 -6.12
N ILE A 213 -3.33 7.71 -5.76
CA ILE A 213 -3.54 6.65 -4.78
C ILE A 213 -3.70 7.30 -3.40
N SER A 214 -4.78 6.94 -2.69
CA SER A 214 -5.01 7.39 -1.33
C SER A 214 -5.25 6.22 -0.39
N VAL A 215 -4.34 6.04 0.55
CA VAL A 215 -4.36 4.95 1.54
C VAL A 215 -4.33 5.43 2.99
N ALA A 216 -4.18 6.74 3.21
CA ALA A 216 -4.35 7.35 4.53
C ALA A 216 -5.80 7.25 5.04
N GLU A 217 -5.97 7.34 6.36
CA GLU A 217 -7.30 7.31 6.97
C GLU A 217 -8.15 8.48 6.50
N ARG A 218 -9.43 8.23 6.24
CA ARG A 218 -10.39 9.25 5.82
C ARG A 218 -11.61 9.20 6.72
N ALA A 219 -12.10 10.37 7.11
CA ALA A 219 -13.40 10.47 7.77
C ALA A 219 -14.47 9.99 6.78
N MET A 220 -15.32 9.08 7.24
CA MET A 220 -16.50 8.64 6.50
C MET A 220 -17.64 9.57 6.86
N GLU A 221 -18.37 10.02 5.85
CA GLU A 221 -19.66 10.68 6.07
C GLU A 221 -20.61 9.65 6.69
N SER A 222 -20.85 9.79 7.99
CA SER A 222 -21.76 8.93 8.72
C SER A 222 -22.75 9.79 9.46
N ASN A 223 -24.03 9.39 9.46
CA ASN A 223 -25.08 10.03 10.24
C ASN A 223 -24.94 9.79 11.75
N ASN A 224 -23.88 9.11 12.20
CA ASN A 224 -23.63 8.86 13.61
C ASN A 224 -22.96 10.08 14.28
N SER A 225 -23.19 10.22 15.59
CA SER A 225 -22.62 11.28 16.43
C SER A 225 -21.10 11.22 16.58
N LEU A 226 -20.47 10.09 16.21
CA LEU A 226 -19.03 9.92 16.26
C LEU A 226 -18.47 9.74 14.84
N PRO A 227 -17.36 10.44 14.51
CA PRO A 227 -16.72 10.28 13.21
C PRO A 227 -16.16 8.85 13.08
N VAL A 228 -16.61 8.14 12.03
CA VAL A 228 -16.06 6.84 11.65
C VAL A 228 -14.94 7.09 10.65
N TYR A 229 -13.79 6.45 10.85
CA TYR A 229 -12.66 6.55 9.91
C TYR A 229 -12.50 5.25 9.15
N SER A 230 -12.36 5.35 7.84
CA SER A 230 -11.83 4.27 7.01
C SER A 230 -10.32 4.21 7.20
N GLU A 231 -9.76 3.00 7.35
CA GLU A 231 -8.30 2.77 7.45
C GLU A 231 -7.78 1.93 6.26
N PRO A 232 -7.72 2.50 5.04
CA PRO A 232 -7.40 1.74 3.83
C PRO A 232 -6.04 1.03 3.90
N PHE A 233 -5.02 1.69 4.46
CA PHE A 233 -3.69 1.10 4.65
C PHE A 233 -3.74 -0.21 5.45
N LYS A 234 -4.42 -0.22 6.61
CA LYS A 234 -4.53 -1.42 7.45
C LYS A 234 -5.32 -2.52 6.74
N HIS A 235 -6.36 -2.14 5.99
CA HIS A 235 -7.13 -3.09 5.22
C HIS A 235 -6.27 -3.79 4.15
N LEU A 236 -5.48 -3.04 3.38
CA LEU A 236 -4.56 -3.59 2.38
C LEU A 236 -3.50 -4.51 3.03
N LEU A 237 -2.93 -4.08 4.15
CA LEU A 237 -1.96 -4.87 4.91
C LEU A 237 -2.56 -6.19 5.41
N SER A 238 -3.83 -6.19 5.83
CA SER A 238 -4.51 -7.38 6.31
C SER A 238 -4.64 -8.47 5.23
N TYR A 239 -4.77 -8.10 3.95
CA TYR A 239 -4.79 -9.06 2.85
C TYR A 239 -3.44 -9.75 2.65
N LEU A 240 -2.33 -8.99 2.72
CA LEU A 240 -0.98 -9.56 2.64
C LEU A 240 -0.73 -10.55 3.78
N VAL A 241 -1.03 -10.13 5.02
CA VAL A 241 -0.86 -10.96 6.22
C VAL A 241 -1.77 -12.17 6.20
N GLY A 242 -3.03 -11.99 5.82
CA GLY A 242 -4.02 -13.07 5.73
C GLY A 242 -3.60 -14.13 4.73
N TYR A 243 -3.17 -13.73 3.54
CA TYR A 243 -2.70 -14.66 2.52
C TYR A 243 -1.42 -15.38 2.95
N ALA A 244 -0.44 -14.65 3.52
CA ALA A 244 0.80 -15.25 4.01
C ALA A 244 0.53 -16.27 5.13
N LYS A 245 -0.38 -15.96 6.05
CA LYS A 245 -0.77 -16.87 7.13
C LYS A 245 -1.45 -18.13 6.58
N ALA A 246 -2.29 -17.98 5.56
CA ALA A 246 -2.93 -19.12 4.91
C ALA A 246 -1.90 -20.08 4.30
N LEU A 247 -0.87 -19.54 3.61
CA LEU A 247 0.23 -20.36 3.07
C LEU A 247 1.01 -21.08 4.17
N LYS A 248 1.37 -20.39 5.25
CA LYS A 248 2.03 -21.03 6.41
C LYS A 248 1.21 -22.20 6.95
N LEU A 249 -0.09 -22.02 7.15
CA LEU A 249 -0.96 -23.05 7.72
C LEU A 249 -1.20 -24.25 6.80
N GLU A 250 -1.08 -24.06 5.49
CA GLU A 250 -1.27 -25.14 4.52
C GLU A 250 0.00 -25.98 4.36
N LEU A 251 1.18 -25.34 4.42
CA LEU A 251 2.46 -25.98 4.12
C LEU A 251 3.17 -26.55 5.35
N CYS A 252 2.76 -26.16 6.56
CA CYS A 252 3.36 -26.59 7.83
C CYS A 252 2.42 -27.50 8.61
#